data_AF-A0A183EJK1-F1
#
_entry.id   AF-A0A183EJK1-F1
#
_cell.length_a   1.000
_cell.length_b   1.000
_cell.length_c   1.000
_cell.angle_alpha   90.00
_cell.angle_beta   90.00
_cell.angle_gamma   90.00
#
_symmetry.space_group_name_H-M   'P 1'
#
loop_
_entity.id
_entity.type
_entity.pdbx_description
1 polymer ?
#
loop_
_entity_poly.entity_id
_entity_poly.type
_entity_poly.pdbx_seq_one_letter_code
_entity_poly.pdbx_strand_id
1 'polypeptide(L)'
;MAKVLNVGYFKTCGHYVAYCKNEVDDNWYEYDDSVVTRVEVADILTKEAYVLFYQKRPTEDMADIMNRVRQLLVRDFVENNKVSPTEG
;
A
#
# COMPACT_ATOMS: atom_id res chain seq x y z
N MET A 1 4.58 1.42 -1.31
CA MET A 1 5.26 2.75 -1.29
C MET A 1 4.27 3.85 -1.67
N ALA A 2 4.37 5.06 -1.11
CA ALA A 2 3.43 6.15 -1.41
C ALA A 2 4.11 7.53 -1.58
N LYS A 3 3.56 8.36 -2.46
CA LYS A 3 4.01 9.72 -2.78
C LYS A 3 2.82 10.66 -2.83
N VAL A 4 2.91 11.82 -2.18
CA VAL A 4 1.86 12.85 -2.22
C VAL A 4 2.38 14.05 -3.00
N LEU A 5 1.56 14.53 -3.94
CA LEU A 5 1.81 15.69 -4.78
C LEU A 5 0.86 16.83 -4.38
N ASN A 6 1.37 18.05 -4.31
CA ASN A 6 0.54 19.25 -4.24
C ASN A 6 0.42 19.86 -5.64
N VAL A 7 -0.79 19.94 -6.17
CA VAL A 7 -1.08 20.43 -7.54
C VAL A 7 -1.55 21.90 -7.52
N GLY A 8 -1.54 22.56 -6.36
CA GLY A 8 -1.99 23.94 -6.19
C GLY A 8 -1.02 25.00 -6.73
N TYR A 9 -1.52 25.92 -7.56
CA TYR A 9 -0.80 27.13 -8.00
C TYR A 9 -0.82 28.27 -6.96
N PHE A 10 -1.76 28.24 -6.00
CA PHE A 10 -1.89 29.27 -4.98
C PHE A 10 -1.38 28.76 -3.64
N LYS A 11 -0.49 29.52 -2.98
CA LYS A 11 0.11 29.13 -1.69
C LYS A 11 -0.88 28.92 -0.54
N THR A 12 -2.16 29.29 -0.73
CA THR A 12 -3.24 29.19 0.26
C THR A 12 -4.39 28.26 -0.17
N CYS A 13 -4.40 27.76 -1.41
CA CYS A 13 -5.31 26.70 -1.84
C CYS A 13 -4.62 25.77 -2.85
N GLY A 14 -4.70 24.48 -2.59
CA GLY A 14 -4.08 23.46 -3.43
C GLY A 14 -4.82 22.15 -3.35
N HIS A 15 -4.61 21.31 -4.35
CA HIS A 15 -5.22 19.99 -4.46
C HIS A 15 -4.15 18.92 -4.20
N TYR A 16 -4.45 17.96 -3.32
CA TYR A 16 -3.51 16.91 -2.98
C TYR A 16 -3.88 15.63 -3.73
N VAL A 17 -2.91 15.12 -4.48
CA VAL A 17 -3.05 13.84 -5.18
C VAL A 17 -2.06 12.86 -4.58
N ALA A 18 -2.54 11.67 -4.25
CA ALA A 18 -1.70 10.61 -3.69
C ALA A 18 -1.42 9.54 -4.76
N TYR A 19 -0.19 9.06 -4.78
CA TYR A 19 0.25 7.97 -5.63
C TYR A 19 0.70 6.82 -4.75
N CYS A 20 0.07 5.66 -4.88
CA CYS A 20 0.43 4.48 -4.09
C CYS A 20 0.68 3.29 -5.01
N LYS A 21 1.67 2.48 -4.63
CA LYS A 21 1.85 1.15 -5.20
C LYS A 21 0.93 0.17 -4.48
N ASN A 22 0.10 -0.55 -5.22
CA ASN A 22 -0.68 -1.65 -4.70
C ASN A 22 0.22 -2.89 -4.62
N GLU A 23 0.31 -3.47 -3.43
CA GLU A 23 1.16 -4.62 -3.15
C GLU A 23 0.56 -5.95 -3.67
N VAL A 24 -0.73 -5.96 -4.05
CA VAL A 24 -1.43 -7.17 -4.54
C VAL A 24 -1.14 -7.44 -6.02
N ASP A 25 -1.12 -6.39 -6.84
CA ASP A 25 -0.98 -6.49 -8.30
C ASP A 25 0.30 -5.81 -8.84
N ASP A 26 1.12 -5.28 -7.93
CA ASP A 26 2.36 -4.55 -8.19
C ASP A 26 2.20 -3.28 -9.05
N ASN A 27 0.98 -2.78 -9.23
CA ASN A 27 0.67 -1.61 -10.05
C ASN A 27 0.65 -0.32 -9.24
N TRP A 28 0.89 0.80 -9.92
CA TRP A 28 0.77 2.12 -9.33
C TRP A 28 -0.56 2.77 -9.66
N TYR A 29 -1.09 3.49 -8.68
CA TYR A 29 -2.38 4.15 -8.75
C TYR A 29 -2.27 5.60 -8.29
N GLU A 30 -2.91 6.49 -9.04
CA GLU A 30 -3.21 7.86 -8.69
C GLU A 30 -4.58 7.91 -8.01
N TYR A 31 -4.62 8.53 -6.83
CA TYR A 31 -5.81 8.75 -6.02
C TYR A 31 -6.07 10.25 -5.98
N ASP A 32 -7.07 10.67 -6.74
CA ASP A 32 -7.59 12.04 -6.82
C ASP A 32 -9.01 12.04 -6.23
N ASP A 33 -9.10 12.23 -4.91
CA ASP A 33 -10.32 12.17 -4.09
C ASP A 33 -11.22 10.94 -4.37
N SER A 34 -12.14 11.06 -5.32
CA SER A 34 -13.11 10.03 -5.69
C SER A 34 -12.68 9.18 -6.90
N VAL A 35 -11.61 9.57 -7.58
CA VAL A 35 -11.13 8.96 -8.82
C VAL A 35 -9.84 8.21 -8.54
N VAL A 36 -9.81 6.94 -8.96
CA VAL A 36 -8.63 6.08 -8.88
C VAL A 36 -8.23 5.67 -10.29
N THR A 37 -7.01 6.02 -10.68
CA THR A 37 -6.49 5.76 -12.03
C THR A 37 -5.18 5.00 -11.96
N ARG A 38 -5.03 3.96 -12.80
CA ARG A 38 -3.75 3.26 -12.93
C ARG A 38 -2.75 4.12 -13.69
N VAL A 39 -1.52 4.22 -13.19
CA VAL A 39 -0.46 5.04 -13.78
C VAL A 39 0.85 4.26 -13.90
N GLU A 40 1.71 4.66 -14.84
CA GLU A 40 3.04 4.08 -14.99
C GLU A 40 4.06 4.75 -14.06
N VAL A 41 5.12 4.00 -13.72
CA VAL A 41 6.18 4.49 -12.83
C VAL A 41 6.89 5.70 -13.43
N ALA A 42 7.08 5.72 -14.75
CA ALA A 42 7.73 6.83 -15.45
C ALA A 42 6.99 8.15 -15.20
N ASP A 43 5.65 8.14 -15.24
CA ASP A 43 4.83 9.32 -14.99
C ASP A 43 4.93 9.79 -13.55
N ILE A 44 5.02 8.86 -12.59
CA ILE A 44 5.18 9.19 -11.16
C ILE A 44 6.52 9.85 -10.88
N LEU A 45 7.59 9.40 -11.53
CA LEU A 45 8.94 9.93 -11.31
C LEU A 45 9.08 11.38 -11.78
N THR A 46 8.31 11.80 -12.78
CA THR A 46 8.37 13.17 -13.33
C THR A 46 7.66 14.24 -12.49
N LYS A 47 6.80 13.84 -11.54
CA LYS A 47 6.05 14.77 -10.67
C LYS A 47 6.88 15.24 -9.47
N GLU A 48 6.74 16.48 -9.02
CA GLU A 48 7.48 16.98 -7.86
C GLU A 48 6.83 16.55 -6.54
N ALA A 49 7.40 15.57 -5.84
CA ALA A 49 6.83 15.08 -4.58
C ALA A 49 6.83 16.16 -3.49
N TYR A 50 5.68 16.36 -2.83
CA TYR A 50 5.60 17.18 -1.62
C TYR A 50 5.93 16.35 -0.36
N VAL A 51 5.43 15.10 -0.29
CA VAL A 51 5.73 14.14 0.79
C VAL A 51 6.01 12.76 0.22
N LEU A 52 7.01 12.06 0.76
CA LEU A 52 7.41 10.71 0.35
C LEU A 52 7.33 9.74 1.53
N PHE A 53 6.64 8.62 1.32
CA PHE A 53 6.52 7.52 2.27
C PHE A 53 7.29 6.30 1.75
N TYR A 54 8.32 5.91 2.49
CA TYR A 54 9.13 4.73 2.20
C TYR A 54 8.82 3.61 3.19
N GLN A 55 8.75 2.39 2.68
CA GLN A 55 8.77 1.20 3.50
C GLN A 55 10.21 0.72 3.61
N LYS A 56 10.67 0.47 4.84
CA LYS A 56 11.98 -0.14 5.08
C LYS A 56 11.99 -1.53 4.42
N ARG A 57 12.99 -1.79 3.57
CA ARG A 57 13.19 -3.13 3.00
C ARG A 57 13.42 -4.12 4.16
N PRO A 58 12.71 -5.26 4.21
CA PRO A 58 13.03 -6.29 5.18
C PRO A 58 14.49 -6.73 4.96
N THR A 59 15.27 -6.76 6.03
CA THR A 59 16.52 -7.54 6.04
C THR A 59 16.16 -9.02 5.98
N GLU A 60 17.09 -9.88 5.58
CA GLU A 60 16.85 -11.35 5.53
C GLU A 60 16.27 -11.85 6.87
N ASP A 61 16.84 -11.42 7.99
CA ASP A 61 16.33 -11.72 9.34
C ASP A 61 14.87 -11.27 9.58
N MET A 62 14.50 -10.08 9.07
CA MET A 62 13.15 -9.55 9.22
C MET A 62 12.15 -10.25 8.31
N ALA A 63 12.58 -10.74 7.15
CA ALA A 63 11.72 -11.52 6.26
C ALA A 63 11.28 -12.83 6.93
N ASP A 64 12.20 -13.51 7.60
CA ASP A 64 11.92 -14.75 8.33
C ASP A 64 11.00 -14.53 9.53
N ILE A 65 11.24 -13.45 10.29
CA ILE A 65 10.36 -13.06 11.40
C ILE A 65 8.95 -12.75 10.89
N MET A 66 8.84 -11.96 9.82
CA MET A 66 7.54 -11.59 9.24
C MET A 66 6.81 -12.79 8.66
N ASN A 67 7.52 -13.77 8.08
CA ASN A 67 6.93 -15.02 7.62
C ASN A 67 6.39 -15.86 8.78
N ARG A 68 7.14 -15.96 9.89
CA ARG A 68 6.68 -16.66 11.10
C ARG A 68 5.48 -15.96 11.74
N VAL A 69 5.50 -14.64 11.86
CA VAL A 69 4.36 -13.86 12.37
C VAL A 69 3.13 -14.04 11.48
N ARG A 70 3.30 -13.98 10.15
CA ARG A 70 2.20 -14.23 9.20
C ARG A 70 1.62 -15.64 9.38
N GLN A 71 2.45 -16.66 9.54
CA GLN A 71 1.99 -18.03 9.80
C GLN A 71 1.22 -18.15 11.12
N LEU A 72 1.69 -17.48 12.19
CA LEU A 72 0.99 -17.45 13.48
C LEU A 72 -0.37 -16.77 13.36
N LEU A 73 -0.45 -15.62 12.68
CA LEU A 73 -1.72 -14.92 12.47
C LEU A 73 -2.71 -15.75 11.64
N VAL A 74 -2.23 -16.47 10.62
CA VAL A 74 -3.08 -17.38 9.83
C VAL A 74 -3.54 -18.56 10.67
N ARG A 75 -2.64 -19.15 11.48
CA ARG A 75 -2.98 -20.24 12.39
C ARG A 75 -4.03 -19.81 13.41
N ASP A 76 -3.84 -18.66 14.06
CA ASP A 76 -4.80 -18.10 15.00
C ASP A 76 -6.14 -17.81 14.33
N PHE A 77 -6.13 -17.31 13.08
CA PHE A 77 -7.36 -17.11 12.32
C PHE A 77 -8.12 -18.43 12.05
N VAL A 78 -7.41 -19.51 11.70
CA VAL A 78 -8.02 -20.83 11.45
C VAL A 78 -8.49 -21.49 12.76
N GLU A 79 -7.71 -21.38 13.83
CA GLU A 79 -8.08 -21.95 15.14
C GLU A 79 -9.27 -21.21 15.77
N ASN A 80 -9.37 -19.89 15.58
CA ASN A 80 -10.46 -19.06 16.11
C ASN A 80 -11.71 -19.05 15.21
N ASN A 81 -11.61 -19.40 13.92
CA ASN A 81 -12.74 -19.54 13.00
C ASN A 81 -13.01 -21.00 12.61
N LYS A 82 -12.85 -21.95 13.55
CA LYS A 82 -13.29 -23.35 13.34
C LYS A 82 -14.79 -23.38 12.98
N VAL A 83 -15.10 -23.38 11.70
CA VAL A 83 -16.35 -23.90 11.16
C VAL A 83 -16.32 -25.37 11.51
N SER A 84 -17.16 -25.80 12.45
CA SER A 84 -17.34 -27.21 12.77
C SER A 84 -17.66 -27.97 11.48
N PRO A 85 -17.02 -29.12 11.18
CA PRO A 85 -17.49 -29.98 10.11
C PRO A 85 -18.93 -30.37 10.46
N THR A 86 -19.89 -29.99 9.62
CA THR A 86 -21.25 -30.51 9.73
C THR A 86 -21.17 -32.02 9.60
N GLU A 87 -21.37 -32.73 10.71
CA GLU A 87 -21.57 -34.18 10.73
C GLU A 87 -22.82 -34.49 9.89
N GLY A 88 -22.66 -35.39 8.91
CA GLY A 88 -23.73 -35.93 8.08
C GLY A 88 -24.34 -37.18 8.67
#